data_AF-A0A511H6N2-F1
#
_entry.id   AF-A0A511H6N2-F1
#
_cell.length_a   1.000
_cell.length_b   1.000
_cell.length_c   1.000
_cell.angle_alpha   90.00
_cell.angle_beta   90.00
_cell.angle_gamma   90.00
#
_symmetry.space_group_name_H-M   'P 1'
#
loop_
_entity.id
_entity.type
_entity.pdbx_description
1 polymer ?
#
loop_
_entity_poly.entity_id
_entity_poly.type
_entity_poly.pdbx_seq_one_letter_code
_entity_poly.pdbx_strand_id
1 'polypeptide(L)'
;MPHRRLILFLSDVEGNLTALRQTLKRVCEAVDLATPEVKWVEPPPEGLADAGWHAVELELPPAPGRKARKSEQPFLEEQLDAMSQALAQDFRDRALGLFVDREHSYARSCISGPGRPSKAVEGEVLDVIRQAARWLDVETGMLARLFGGGNAARNLLAAAVDFGNEPGRSGPPAPPEPDEDDRFVEAKLTQARAYMEQYLNTRK
;
A
#
# COMPACT_ATOMS: atom_id res chain seq x y z
N MET A 1 -5.98 4.40 -19.53
CA MET A 1 -5.55 3.29 -18.65
C MET A 1 -6.77 2.76 -17.94
N PRO A 2 -6.88 1.44 -17.71
CA PRO A 2 -8.03 0.86 -17.03
C PRO A 2 -8.17 1.46 -15.62
N HIS A 3 -9.40 1.85 -15.26
CA HIS A 3 -9.71 2.47 -13.97
C HIS A 3 -9.69 1.46 -12.81
N ARG A 4 -9.88 0.17 -13.13
CA ARG A 4 -9.86 -0.95 -12.19
C ARG A 4 -8.82 -1.95 -12.63
N ARG A 5 -8.00 -2.43 -11.69
CA ARG A 5 -7.01 -3.48 -11.94
C ARG A 5 -6.95 -4.44 -10.77
N LEU A 6 -6.82 -5.73 -11.10
CA LEU A 6 -6.62 -6.81 -10.15
C LEU A 6 -5.31 -7.51 -10.50
N ILE A 7 -4.39 -7.54 -9.54
CA ILE A 7 -3.08 -8.18 -9.70
C ILE A 7 -2.90 -9.19 -8.57
N LEU A 8 -2.45 -10.39 -8.92
CA LEU A 8 -2.06 -11.43 -7.99
C LEU A 8 -0.54 -11.58 -8.02
N PHE A 9 0.06 -11.66 -6.84
CA PHE A 9 1.48 -11.86 -6.63
C PHE A 9 1.68 -13.25 -6.03
N LEU A 10 2.59 -14.02 -6.61
CA LEU A 10 2.89 -15.38 -6.19
C LEU A 10 4.39 -15.47 -5.92
N SER A 11 4.76 -16.04 -4.78
CA SER A 11 6.17 -16.34 -4.55
C SER A 11 6.56 -17.64 -5.27
N ASP A 12 7.69 -17.61 -5.96
CA ASP A 12 8.38 -18.77 -6.56
C ASP A 12 7.53 -19.70 -7.45
N VAL A 13 6.60 -19.13 -8.23
CA VAL A 13 5.88 -19.86 -9.28
C VAL A 13 6.50 -19.53 -10.63
N GLU A 14 7.62 -20.18 -10.96
CA GLU A 14 8.14 -20.16 -12.32
C GLU A 14 7.16 -20.88 -13.26
N GLY A 15 6.32 -20.11 -13.96
CA GLY A 15 5.80 -20.50 -15.27
C GLY A 15 4.51 -21.33 -15.34
N ASN A 16 3.75 -21.54 -14.27
CA ASN A 16 2.52 -22.36 -14.34
C ASN A 16 1.22 -21.55 -14.43
N LEU A 17 1.06 -20.75 -15.49
CA LEU A 17 -0.19 -20.03 -15.80
C LEU A 17 -1.39 -20.98 -15.93
N THR A 18 -1.16 -22.19 -16.43
CA THR A 18 -2.21 -23.19 -16.62
C THR A 18 -2.79 -23.63 -15.29
N ALA A 19 -1.93 -23.94 -14.31
CA ALA A 19 -2.37 -24.26 -12.95
C ALA A 19 -3.08 -23.07 -12.30
N LEU A 20 -2.57 -21.84 -12.48
CA LEU A 20 -3.24 -20.65 -11.97
C LEU A 20 -4.66 -20.51 -12.51
N ARG A 21 -4.83 -20.68 -13.82
CA ARG A 21 -6.15 -20.62 -14.48
C ARG A 21 -7.07 -21.72 -13.96
N GLN A 22 -6.56 -22.91 -13.68
CA GLN A 22 -7.35 -24.00 -13.10
C GLN A 22 -7.80 -23.68 -11.66
N THR A 23 -6.91 -23.16 -10.82
CA THR A 23 -7.24 -22.71 -9.46
C THR A 23 -8.30 -21.61 -9.48
N LEU A 24 -8.10 -20.59 -10.32
CA LEU A 24 -9.04 -19.48 -10.47
C LEU A 24 -10.38 -19.94 -11.02
N LYS A 25 -10.38 -20.83 -12.02
CA LYS A 25 -11.61 -21.43 -12.56
C LYS A 25 -12.40 -22.13 -11.47
N ARG A 26 -11.76 -22.95 -10.62
CA ARG A 26 -12.40 -23.65 -9.49
C ARG A 26 -13.02 -22.66 -8.48
N VAL A 27 -12.30 -21.58 -8.15
CA VAL A 27 -12.79 -20.55 -7.22
C VAL A 27 -13.96 -19.79 -7.83
N CYS A 28 -13.87 -19.41 -9.11
CA CYS A 28 -14.93 -18.71 -9.82
C CYS A 28 -16.18 -19.58 -10.00
N GLU A 29 -16.03 -20.86 -10.35
CA GLU A 29 -17.15 -21.82 -10.46
C GLU A 29 -17.88 -22.02 -9.13
N ALA A 30 -17.16 -22.01 -8.00
CA ALA A 30 -17.77 -22.14 -6.67
C ALA A 30 -18.67 -20.93 -6.30
N VAL A 31 -18.50 -19.80 -6.99
CA VAL A 31 -19.19 -18.53 -6.71
C VAL A 31 -20.00 -18.05 -7.91
N ASP A 32 -20.19 -18.90 -8.93
CA ASP A 32 -20.92 -18.61 -10.16
C ASP A 32 -20.40 -17.34 -10.89
N LEU A 33 -19.08 -17.18 -10.93
CA LEU A 33 -18.39 -16.09 -11.61
C LEU A 33 -17.74 -16.54 -12.92
N ALA A 34 -17.69 -15.62 -13.89
CA ALA A 34 -16.93 -15.83 -15.12
C ALA A 34 -15.43 -15.95 -14.80
N THR A 35 -14.76 -16.93 -15.42
CA THR A 35 -13.31 -17.10 -15.27
C THR A 35 -12.60 -15.89 -15.90
N PRO A 36 -11.80 -15.13 -15.13
CA PRO A 36 -11.09 -13.97 -15.65
C PRO A 36 -9.96 -14.39 -16.60
N GLU A 37 -9.64 -13.54 -17.58
CA GLU A 37 -8.47 -13.73 -18.43
C GLU A 37 -7.20 -13.40 -17.63
N VAL A 38 -6.18 -14.26 -17.75
CA VAL A 38 -4.96 -14.18 -16.92
C VAL A 38 -3.75 -13.95 -17.81
N LYS A 39 -2.99 -12.88 -17.53
CA LYS A 39 -1.78 -12.48 -18.25
C LYS A 39 -0.65 -12.14 -17.27
N TRP A 40 0.59 -12.51 -17.58
CA TRP A 40 1.74 -12.04 -16.79
C TRP A 40 1.88 -10.52 -16.97
N VAL A 41 2.31 -9.84 -15.91
CA VAL A 41 2.65 -8.42 -16.00
C VAL A 41 3.98 -8.29 -16.75
N GLU A 42 3.94 -7.72 -17.95
CA GLU A 42 5.12 -7.44 -18.77
C GLU A 42 5.26 -5.93 -19.05
N PRO A 43 6.44 -5.31 -18.82
CA PRO A 43 7.63 -5.91 -18.22
C PRO A 43 7.45 -6.21 -16.72
N PRO A 44 8.13 -7.24 -16.18
CA PRO A 44 8.13 -7.50 -14.75
C PRO A 44 8.69 -6.27 -14.02
N PRO A 45 8.05 -5.80 -12.93
CA PRO A 45 8.54 -4.66 -12.18
C PRO A 45 9.95 -4.93 -11.63
N GLU A 46 10.90 -4.03 -11.87
CA GLU A 46 12.27 -4.11 -11.34
C GLU A 46 12.23 -4.24 -9.80
N GLY A 47 12.90 -5.26 -9.24
CA GLY A 47 12.89 -5.57 -7.80
C GLY A 47 11.84 -6.59 -7.36
N LEU A 48 10.82 -6.89 -8.17
CA LEU A 48 9.80 -7.90 -7.81
C LEU A 48 10.39 -9.32 -7.87
N ALA A 49 11.13 -9.60 -8.94
CA ALA A 49 11.83 -10.87 -9.15
C ALA A 49 12.95 -11.07 -8.12
N ASP A 50 13.65 -9.99 -7.74
CA ASP A 50 14.70 -10.04 -6.71
C ASP A 50 14.12 -10.40 -5.33
N ALA A 51 12.88 -9.99 -5.06
CA ALA A 51 12.12 -10.37 -3.87
C ALA A 51 11.45 -11.76 -3.98
N GLY A 52 11.64 -12.48 -5.09
CA GLY A 52 11.10 -13.81 -5.33
C GLY A 52 9.61 -13.84 -5.69
N TRP A 53 9.05 -12.72 -6.15
CA TRP A 53 7.63 -12.58 -6.49
C TRP A 53 7.40 -12.44 -7.99
N HIS A 54 6.32 -13.05 -8.48
CA HIS A 54 5.82 -12.89 -9.83
C HIS A 54 4.43 -12.25 -9.82
N ALA A 55 4.19 -11.28 -10.72
CA ALA A 55 2.93 -10.56 -10.81
C ALA A 55 2.10 -11.02 -12.02
N VAL A 56 0.85 -11.36 -11.75
CA VAL A 56 -0.16 -11.78 -12.73
C VAL A 56 -1.30 -10.77 -12.72
N GLU A 57 -1.61 -10.21 -13.87
CA GLU A 57 -2.78 -9.35 -14.06
C GLU A 57 -3.99 -10.17 -14.49
N LEU A 58 -5.13 -9.89 -13.85
CA LEU A 58 -6.42 -10.47 -14.19
C LEU A 58 -7.24 -9.41 -14.90
N GLU A 59 -7.69 -9.73 -16.11
CA GLU A 59 -8.62 -8.89 -16.82
C GLU A 59 -9.97 -8.92 -16.13
N LEU A 60 -10.33 -7.78 -15.54
CA LEU A 60 -11.62 -7.58 -14.94
C LEU A 60 -12.65 -7.35 -16.06
N PRO A 61 -13.81 -8.04 -16.03
CA PRO A 61 -14.90 -7.69 -16.93
C PRO A 61 -15.28 -6.21 -16.74
N PRO A 62 -15.74 -5.53 -17.80
CA PRO A 62 -16.14 -4.14 -17.72
C PRO A 62 -17.16 -3.98 -16.59
N ALA A 63 -16.95 -2.94 -15.77
CA ALA A 63 -17.82 -2.64 -14.64
C ALA A 63 -19.28 -2.71 -15.10
N PRO A 64 -20.15 -3.46 -14.40
CA PRO A 64 -21.56 -3.43 -14.75
C PRO A 64 -22.02 -1.99 -14.55
N GLY A 65 -22.55 -1.38 -15.62
CA GLY A 65 -22.84 0.05 -15.65
C GLY A 65 -23.71 0.47 -14.46
N ARG A 66 -23.68 1.76 -14.09
CA ARG A 66 -24.37 2.42 -12.94
C ARG A 66 -25.82 2.00 -12.61
N LYS A 67 -26.48 1.18 -13.43
CA LYS A 67 -27.80 0.57 -13.20
C LYS A 67 -27.77 -0.84 -12.59
N ALA A 68 -26.61 -1.51 -12.55
CA ALA A 68 -26.49 -2.76 -11.84
C ALA A 68 -26.43 -2.46 -10.35
N ARG A 69 -27.47 -2.90 -9.64
CA ARG A 69 -27.55 -2.77 -8.19
C ARG A 69 -26.29 -3.40 -7.59
N LYS A 70 -25.74 -2.73 -6.58
CA LYS A 70 -24.66 -3.19 -5.69
C LYS A 70 -24.95 -4.53 -4.98
N SER A 71 -26.05 -5.20 -5.33
CA SER A 71 -26.67 -6.33 -4.63
C SER A 71 -26.96 -7.56 -5.51
N GLU A 72 -26.57 -7.58 -6.79
CA GLU A 72 -27.00 -8.66 -7.72
C GLU A 72 -25.87 -9.42 -8.41
N GLN A 73 -24.59 -9.08 -8.24
CA GLN A 73 -23.48 -9.93 -8.70
C GLN A 73 -22.33 -9.93 -7.70
N PRO A 74 -21.75 -11.10 -7.36
CA PRO A 74 -20.54 -11.15 -6.57
C PRO A 74 -19.43 -10.42 -7.33
N PHE A 75 -18.73 -9.51 -6.68
CA PHE A 75 -17.60 -8.82 -7.30
C PHE A 75 -16.33 -9.67 -7.14
N LEU A 76 -15.46 -9.67 -8.15
CA LEU A 76 -14.14 -10.34 -8.06
C LEU A 76 -13.30 -9.81 -6.89
N GLU A 77 -13.57 -8.59 -6.39
CA GLU A 77 -12.92 -8.02 -5.20
C GLU A 77 -13.29 -8.75 -3.90
N GLU A 78 -14.53 -9.23 -3.76
CA GLU A 78 -14.99 -9.97 -2.58
C GLU A 78 -14.38 -11.37 -2.55
N GLN A 79 -14.06 -11.92 -3.72
CA GLN A 79 -13.43 -13.22 -3.88
C GLN A 79 -11.91 -13.18 -3.76
N LEU A 80 -11.32 -12.01 -3.52
CA LEU A 80 -9.88 -11.82 -3.46
C LEU A 80 -9.24 -12.64 -2.32
N ASP A 81 -9.96 -12.82 -1.22
CA ASP A 81 -9.53 -13.66 -0.09
C ASP A 81 -9.56 -15.15 -0.47
N ALA A 82 -10.65 -15.60 -1.10
CA ALA A 82 -10.82 -16.97 -1.56
C ALA A 82 -9.79 -17.33 -2.64
N MET A 83 -9.54 -16.43 -3.59
CA MET A 83 -8.52 -16.58 -4.63
C MET A 83 -7.12 -16.66 -4.00
N SER A 84 -6.76 -15.72 -3.13
CA SER A 84 -5.44 -15.70 -2.48
C SER A 84 -5.22 -16.95 -1.62
N GLN A 85 -6.26 -17.42 -0.91
CA GLN A 85 -6.18 -18.64 -0.11
C GLN A 85 -6.09 -19.91 -0.94
N ALA A 86 -6.88 -20.04 -2.01
CA ALA A 86 -6.81 -21.19 -2.91
C ALA A 86 -5.44 -21.27 -3.60
N LEU A 87 -4.88 -20.13 -4.01
CA LEU A 87 -3.55 -20.06 -4.60
C LEU A 87 -2.47 -20.45 -3.58
N ALA A 88 -2.54 -19.92 -2.37
CA ALA A 88 -1.57 -20.28 -1.33
C ALA A 88 -1.61 -21.78 -0.97
N GLN A 89 -2.78 -22.42 -1.08
CA GLN A 89 -2.93 -23.87 -0.85
C GLN A 89 -2.41 -24.71 -2.02
N ASP A 90 -2.79 -24.36 -3.26
CA ASP A 90 -2.42 -25.14 -4.44
C ASP A 90 -0.92 -25.03 -4.75
N PHE A 91 -0.35 -23.83 -4.63
CA PHE A 91 1.07 -23.58 -4.86
C PHE A 91 1.95 -23.83 -3.63
N ARG A 92 1.33 -24.09 -2.46
CA ARG A 92 2.00 -24.29 -1.16
C ARG A 92 2.95 -23.16 -0.78
N ASP A 93 2.67 -21.94 -1.26
CA ASP A 93 3.50 -20.78 -1.02
C ASP A 93 2.64 -19.52 -0.77
N ARG A 94 3.27 -18.36 -0.59
CA ARG A 94 2.56 -17.12 -0.31
C ARG A 94 1.93 -16.58 -1.58
N ALA A 95 0.69 -16.14 -1.45
CA ALA A 95 -0.05 -15.47 -2.50
C ALA A 95 -0.63 -14.17 -1.95
N LEU A 96 -0.51 -13.09 -2.73
CA LEU A 96 -1.07 -11.80 -2.38
C LEU A 96 -1.94 -11.30 -3.53
N GLY A 97 -3.20 -11.01 -3.26
CA GLY A 97 -4.08 -10.29 -4.18
C GLY A 97 -4.12 -8.80 -3.89
N LEU A 98 -4.17 -7.98 -4.93
CA LEU A 98 -4.33 -6.54 -4.83
C LEU A 98 -5.29 -6.03 -5.90
N PHE A 99 -6.40 -5.47 -5.44
CA PHE A 99 -7.40 -4.80 -6.25
C PHE A 99 -7.30 -3.29 -6.04
N VAL A 100 -7.34 -2.53 -7.12
CA VAL A 100 -7.34 -1.06 -7.11
C VAL A 100 -8.43 -0.54 -8.03
N ASP A 101 -9.35 0.26 -7.47
CA ASP A 101 -10.33 1.08 -8.20
C ASP A 101 -9.97 2.57 -8.04
N ARG A 102 -9.44 3.15 -9.12
CA ARG A 102 -9.03 4.56 -9.17
C ARG A 102 -10.20 5.53 -9.34
N GLU A 103 -11.34 5.08 -9.83
CA GLU A 103 -12.52 5.94 -9.97
C GLU A 103 -13.10 6.30 -8.60
N HIS A 104 -13.07 5.34 -7.67
CA HIS A 104 -13.63 5.48 -6.32
C HIS A 104 -12.56 5.69 -5.24
N SER A 105 -11.28 5.79 -5.61
CA SER A 105 -10.15 5.86 -4.67
C SER A 105 -10.18 4.73 -3.62
N TYR A 106 -10.57 3.53 -4.04
CA TYR A 106 -10.70 2.36 -3.20
C TYR A 106 -9.69 1.29 -3.61
N ALA A 107 -9.13 0.59 -2.63
CA ALA A 107 -8.31 -0.59 -2.87
C ALA A 107 -8.56 -1.65 -1.80
N ARG A 108 -8.26 -2.90 -2.16
CA ARG A 108 -8.27 -4.04 -1.25
C ARG A 108 -7.06 -4.92 -1.54
N SER A 109 -6.37 -5.32 -0.49
CA SER A 109 -5.27 -6.27 -0.56
C SER A 109 -5.56 -7.45 0.35
N CYS A 110 -5.12 -8.64 -0.04
CA CYS A 110 -5.16 -9.82 0.80
C CYS A 110 -3.87 -10.61 0.64
N ILE A 111 -3.25 -10.99 1.74
CA ILE A 111 -2.13 -11.94 1.75
C ILE A 111 -2.57 -13.24 2.41
N SER A 112 -2.23 -14.35 1.78
CA SER A 112 -2.43 -15.68 2.31
C SER A 112 -1.15 -16.50 2.19
N GLY A 113 -0.98 -17.46 3.09
CA GLY A 113 0.14 -18.39 3.09
C GLY A 113 -0.33 -19.79 3.49
N PRO A 114 0.46 -20.84 3.18
CA PRO A 114 0.06 -22.21 3.44
C PRO A 114 -0.21 -22.41 4.94
N GLY A 115 -1.43 -22.87 5.27
CA GLY A 115 -1.84 -23.15 6.65
C GLY A 115 -2.07 -21.93 7.54
N ARG A 116 -2.07 -20.70 7.00
CA ARG A 116 -2.38 -19.46 7.75
C ARG A 116 -3.71 -18.86 7.28
N PRO A 117 -4.48 -18.21 8.18
CA PRO A 117 -5.64 -17.44 7.75
C PRO A 117 -5.19 -16.27 6.88
N SER A 118 -6.00 -15.94 5.87
CA SER A 118 -5.82 -14.76 5.03
C SER A 118 -5.88 -13.49 5.87
N LYS A 119 -5.03 -12.51 5.53
CA LYS A 119 -5.07 -11.16 6.10
C LYS A 119 -5.46 -10.19 5.00
N ALA A 120 -6.63 -9.58 5.15
CA ALA A 120 -7.15 -8.59 4.22
C ALA A 120 -7.07 -7.18 4.82
N VAL A 121 -6.81 -6.19 3.97
CA VAL A 121 -6.89 -4.77 4.29
C VAL A 121 -7.58 -4.07 3.14
N GLU A 122 -8.59 -3.28 3.45
CA GLU A 122 -9.35 -2.45 2.51
C GLU A 122 -9.37 -0.99 2.96
N GLY A 123 -9.49 -0.07 2.02
CA GLY A 123 -9.54 1.36 2.32
C GLY A 123 -9.02 2.22 1.18
N GLU A 124 -8.37 3.32 1.53
CA GLU A 124 -7.77 4.22 0.55
C GLU A 124 -6.63 3.54 -0.22
N VAL A 125 -6.54 3.85 -1.52
CA VAL A 125 -5.55 3.27 -2.45
C VAL A 125 -4.13 3.36 -1.90
N LEU A 126 -3.75 4.50 -1.31
CA LEU A 126 -2.39 4.75 -0.85
C LEU A 126 -2.01 3.88 0.36
N ASP A 127 -2.91 3.74 1.33
CA ASP A 127 -2.64 2.94 2.53
C ASP A 127 -2.61 1.45 2.23
N VAL A 128 -3.50 0.99 1.35
CA VAL A 128 -3.52 -0.40 0.90
C VAL A 128 -2.26 -0.72 0.07
N ILE A 129 -1.81 0.17 -0.80
CA ILE A 129 -0.55 0.00 -1.56
C ILE A 129 0.65 -0.03 -0.61
N ARG A 130 0.71 0.85 0.40
CA ARG A 130 1.78 0.81 1.42
C ARG A 130 1.80 -0.52 2.17
N GLN A 131 0.63 -1.02 2.56
CA GLN A 131 0.53 -2.28 3.28
C GLN A 131 0.91 -3.47 2.40
N ALA A 132 0.47 -3.48 1.14
CA ALA A 132 0.85 -4.51 0.17
C ALA A 132 2.37 -4.49 -0.12
N ALA A 133 2.97 -3.31 -0.27
CA ALA A 133 4.41 -3.17 -0.46
C ALA A 133 5.22 -3.74 0.72
N ARG A 134 4.76 -3.49 1.96
CA ARG A 134 5.35 -4.10 3.17
C ARG A 134 5.25 -5.63 3.21
N TRP A 135 4.17 -6.20 2.67
CA TRP A 135 4.01 -7.65 2.63
C TRP A 135 4.86 -8.32 1.55
N LEU A 136 5.05 -7.64 0.42
CA LEU A 136 5.90 -8.09 -0.69
C LEU A 136 7.39 -7.81 -0.45
N ASP A 137 7.74 -7.00 0.54
CA ASP A 137 9.11 -6.52 0.81
C ASP A 137 9.69 -5.71 -0.37
N VAL A 138 8.86 -4.82 -0.94
CA VAL A 138 9.23 -3.97 -2.09
C VAL A 138 8.95 -2.49 -1.81
N GLU A 139 9.49 -1.60 -2.64
CA GLU A 139 9.24 -0.17 -2.51
C GLU A 139 7.79 0.22 -2.88
N THR A 140 7.14 1.02 -2.03
CA THR A 140 5.77 1.55 -2.29
C THR A 140 5.69 2.30 -3.63
N GLY A 141 6.74 3.04 -3.99
CA GLY A 141 6.78 3.79 -5.24
C GLY A 141 6.81 2.91 -6.48
N MET A 142 7.47 1.76 -6.41
CA MET A 142 7.48 0.74 -7.47
C MET A 142 6.09 0.14 -7.65
N LEU A 143 5.44 -0.27 -6.56
CA LEU A 143 4.07 -0.82 -6.61
C LEU A 143 3.06 0.24 -7.11
N ALA A 144 3.19 1.50 -6.69
CA ALA A 144 2.32 2.58 -7.19
C ALA A 144 2.48 2.86 -8.70
N ARG A 145 3.70 2.71 -9.25
CA ARG A 145 3.94 2.83 -10.70
C ARG A 145 3.23 1.74 -11.47
N LEU A 146 3.20 0.52 -10.92
CA LEU A 146 2.49 -0.61 -11.54
C LEU A 146 1.02 -0.28 -11.77
N PHE A 147 0.31 0.32 -10.81
CA PHE A 147 -1.14 0.57 -10.91
C PHE A 147 -1.56 1.87 -11.61
N GLY A 148 -0.64 2.83 -11.82
CA GLY A 148 -1.06 4.14 -12.31
C GLY A 148 -0.10 4.95 -13.17
N GLY A 149 1.08 4.41 -13.50
CA GLY A 149 2.08 5.13 -14.29
C GLY A 149 2.68 6.34 -13.55
N GLY A 150 3.74 6.91 -14.15
CA GLY A 150 4.64 7.86 -13.50
C GLY A 150 3.98 9.04 -12.77
N ASN A 151 2.89 9.62 -13.30
CA ASN A 151 2.22 10.76 -12.68
C ASN A 151 1.33 10.38 -11.48
N ALA A 152 0.65 9.24 -11.52
CA ALA A 152 -0.14 8.78 -10.39
C ALA A 152 0.77 8.32 -9.24
N ALA A 153 1.85 7.60 -9.56
CA ALA A 153 2.86 7.24 -8.60
C ALA A 153 3.54 8.48 -8.02
N ARG A 154 3.83 9.50 -8.83
CA ARG A 154 4.40 10.77 -8.35
C ARG A 154 3.43 11.54 -7.46
N ASN A 155 2.14 11.58 -7.76
CA ASN A 155 1.14 12.23 -6.93
C ASN A 155 0.88 11.46 -5.63
N LEU A 156 0.87 10.11 -5.67
CA LEU A 156 0.76 9.25 -4.49
C LEU A 156 2.02 9.37 -3.61
N LEU A 157 3.20 9.41 -4.20
CA LEU A 157 4.45 9.65 -3.47
C LEU A 157 4.50 11.07 -2.91
N ALA A 158 4.05 12.09 -3.65
CA ALA A 158 3.95 13.46 -3.16
C ALA A 158 2.98 13.56 -1.96
N ALA A 159 1.80 12.93 -2.05
CA ALA A 159 0.87 12.82 -0.93
C ALA A 159 1.45 12.02 0.25
N ALA A 160 2.29 11.02 -0.01
CA ALA A 160 3.01 10.28 1.03
C ALA A 160 4.13 11.10 1.69
N VAL A 161 4.76 12.01 0.95
CA VAL A 161 5.68 13.01 1.51
C VAL A 161 4.88 14.02 2.34
N ASP A 162 3.68 14.42 1.94
CA ASP A 162 2.81 15.31 2.74
C ASP A 162 2.28 14.65 4.02
N PHE A 163 2.05 13.34 4.06
CA PHE A 163 1.69 12.62 5.31
C PHE A 163 2.88 12.17 6.15
N GLY A 164 4.10 12.18 5.59
CA GLY A 164 5.36 12.01 6.33
C GLY A 164 6.00 13.33 6.74
N ASN A 165 5.45 14.45 6.27
CA ASN A 165 5.86 15.80 6.55
C ASN A 165 4.68 16.46 7.29
N GLU A 166 4.60 16.23 8.59
CA GLU A 166 4.32 17.40 9.44
C GLU A 166 5.19 18.53 8.90
N PRO A 167 4.62 19.70 8.55
CA PRO A 167 5.32 20.69 7.77
C PRO A 167 6.57 21.14 8.54
N GLY A 168 7.76 20.63 8.18
CA GLY A 168 8.94 21.05 8.95
C GLY A 168 10.29 20.39 8.79
N ARG A 169 10.54 19.31 8.02
CA ARG A 169 11.92 18.75 7.96
C ARG A 169 12.38 18.26 6.60
N SER A 170 12.84 19.21 5.77
CA SER A 170 13.86 18.98 4.74
C SER A 170 15.00 19.99 4.90
N GLY A 171 15.83 19.73 5.92
CA GLY A 171 17.03 20.48 6.31
C GLY A 171 17.42 20.07 7.74
N PRO A 172 18.68 20.21 8.20
CA PRO A 172 18.92 20.24 9.64
C PRO A 172 17.93 21.27 10.22
N PRO A 173 17.15 20.91 11.26
CA PRO A 173 16.05 21.76 11.71
C PRO A 173 16.61 23.15 11.95
N ALA A 174 16.02 24.16 11.29
CA ALA A 174 16.23 25.53 11.73
C ALA A 174 15.95 25.55 13.24
N PRO A 175 16.81 26.18 14.06
CA PRO A 175 16.59 26.22 15.50
C PRO A 175 15.14 26.69 15.72
N PRO A 176 14.36 25.97 16.54
CA PRO A 176 12.96 26.32 16.78
C PRO A 176 12.90 27.80 17.15
N GLU A 177 11.98 28.53 16.52
CA GLU A 177 11.72 29.90 16.97
C GLU A 177 11.37 29.81 18.46
N PRO A 178 12.01 30.63 19.32
CA PRO A 178 11.77 30.53 20.75
C PRO A 178 10.31 30.84 21.02
N ASP A 179 9.59 29.82 21.49
CA ASP A 179 8.19 29.89 21.88
C ASP A 179 8.02 30.87 23.06
N GLU A 180 6.78 31.23 23.40
CA GLU A 180 6.52 32.14 24.53
C GLU A 180 7.15 31.64 25.84
N ASP A 181 7.19 30.32 26.02
CA ASP A 181 7.84 29.67 27.14
C ASP A 181 9.37 29.81 27.09
N ASP A 182 10.00 29.68 25.92
CA ASP A 182 11.45 29.87 25.77
C ASP A 182 11.86 31.31 26.06
N ARG A 183 11.07 32.28 25.59
CA ARG A 183 11.30 33.71 25.89
C ARG A 183 11.13 34.02 27.37
N PHE A 184 10.16 33.37 28.02
CA PHE A 184 9.97 33.49 29.46
C PHE A 184 11.14 32.90 30.24
N VAL A 185 11.64 31.73 29.84
CA VAL A 185 12.81 31.09 30.44
C VAL A 185 14.06 31.94 30.26
N GLU A 186 14.31 32.49 29.08
CA GLU A 186 15.45 33.40 28.83
C GLU A 186 15.36 34.69 29.67
N ALA A 187 14.16 35.27 29.80
CA ALA A 187 13.94 36.43 30.65
C ALA A 187 14.23 36.10 32.14
N LYS A 188 13.82 34.92 32.60
CA LYS A 188 14.09 34.45 33.97
C LYS A 188 15.56 34.12 34.20
N LEU A 189 16.24 33.51 33.24
CA LEU A 189 17.68 33.25 33.32
C LEU A 189 18.49 34.54 33.35
N THR A 190 18.09 35.54 32.58
CA THR A 190 18.72 36.87 32.58
C THR A 190 18.51 37.57 33.92
N GLN A 191 17.29 37.51 34.47
CA GLN A 191 16.98 38.07 35.79
C GLN A 191 17.78 37.36 36.90
N ALA A 192 17.93 36.04 36.83
CA ALA A 192 18.72 35.27 37.79
C ALA A 192 20.22 35.61 37.72
N ARG A 193 20.79 35.80 36.52
CA ARG A 193 22.18 36.25 36.36
C ARG A 193 22.42 37.62 36.99
N ALA A 194 21.51 38.57 36.79
CA ALA A 194 21.60 39.88 37.40
C ALA A 194 21.60 39.80 38.94
N TYR A 195 20.77 38.94 39.53
CA TYR A 195 20.77 38.73 40.99
C TYR A 195 22.06 38.07 41.50
N MET A 196 22.65 37.15 40.74
CA MET A 196 23.94 36.53 41.11
C MET A 196 25.09 37.54 41.05
N GLU A 197 25.14 38.40 40.03
CA GLU A 197 26.13 39.47 39.94
C GLU A 197 25.98 40.48 41.08
N GLN A 198 24.75 40.82 41.46
CA GLN A 198 24.48 41.64 42.64
C GLN A 198 24.99 40.97 43.92
N TYR A 199 24.77 39.67 44.09
CA TYR A 199 25.26 38.90 45.24
C TYR A 199 26.79 38.79 45.29
N LEU A 200 27.44 38.67 44.14
CA LEU A 200 28.90 38.65 44.03
C LEU A 200 29.50 40.03 44.33
N ASN A 201 28.85 41.10 43.87
CA ASN A 201 29.29 42.47 44.13
C ASN A 201 29.00 42.95 45.57
N THR A 202 28.05 42.34 46.28
CA THR A 202 27.82 42.60 47.71
C THR A 202 28.69 41.76 48.65
N ARG A 203 29.49 40.82 48.12
CA ARG A 203 30.45 39.99 48.87
C ARG A 203 31.92 40.42 48.72
N LYS A 204 32.21 41.49 47.97
CA LYS A 204 33.49 42.20 48.01
C LYS A 204 33.37 43.44 48.90
#